data_AF-X0T2E1-F1
#
_entry.id   AF-X0T2E1-F1
#
_cell.length_a   1.000
_cell.length_b   1.000
_cell.length_c   1.000
_cell.angle_alpha   90.00
_cell.angle_beta   90.00
_cell.angle_gamma   90.00
#
_symmetry.space_group_name_H-M   'P 1'
#
loop_
_entity.id
_entity.type
_entity.pdbx_description
1 polymer ?
#
loop_
_entity_poly.entity_id
_entity_poly.type
_entity_poly.pdbx_seq_one_letter_code
_entity_poly.pdbx_strand_id
1 'polypeptide(L)'
;MAVEVQVIGIAGMPEVRPGDDLAALILEAARGQGVEIEDGDVLVVTQKIVSKAEGRLVDLREVEPSPQAQEMAARTGKDARLLEVILGESQRIVRQERGVIICETKHGFVCANAGVDTSNVGGGVVALLPENPDQSAERIRAAIQEKKGTSIAVIISDT
;
A
#
# COMPACT_ATOMS: atom_id res chain seq x y z
N MET A 1 30.49 4.93 -23.75
CA MET A 1 30.58 4.81 -22.27
C MET A 1 29.50 3.85 -21.83
N ALA A 2 29.77 2.98 -20.86
CA ALA A 2 28.73 2.11 -20.30
C ALA A 2 27.80 2.96 -19.43
N VAL A 3 26.50 2.68 -19.50
CA VAL A 3 25.51 3.27 -18.58
C VAL A 3 25.41 2.34 -17.37
N GLU A 4 25.55 2.91 -16.17
CA GLU A 4 25.43 2.18 -14.92
C GLU A 4 24.06 2.46 -14.28
N VAL A 5 23.50 1.45 -13.62
CA VAL A 5 22.28 1.56 -12.81
C VAL A 5 22.57 0.95 -11.44
N GLN A 6 22.22 1.68 -10.38
CA GLN A 6 22.34 1.20 -9.00
C GLN A 6 20.95 1.10 -8.36
N VAL A 7 20.75 0.06 -7.55
CA VAL A 7 19.51 -0.15 -6.80
C VAL A 7 19.88 -0.33 -5.33
N ILE A 8 19.41 0.57 -4.49
CA ILE A 8 19.78 0.64 -3.07
C ILE A 8 18.51 0.48 -2.23
N GLY A 9 18.51 -0.51 -1.35
CA GLY A 9 17.44 -0.64 -0.36
C GLY A 9 17.63 0.36 0.77
N ILE A 10 16.55 1.04 1.16
CA ILE A 10 16.52 1.93 2.33
C ILE A 10 16.17 1.08 3.56
N ALA A 11 17.17 0.80 4.39
CA ALA A 11 17.03 0.06 5.63
C ALA A 11 16.84 1.01 6.83
N GLY A 12 16.44 0.47 7.99
CA GLY A 12 16.31 1.26 9.23
C GLY A 12 15.02 2.07 9.36
N MET A 13 14.06 1.89 8.46
CA MET A 13 12.73 2.47 8.59
C MET A 13 12.02 1.93 9.85
N PRO A 14 11.36 2.80 10.64
CA PRO A 14 10.54 2.36 11.77
C PRO A 14 9.23 1.74 11.29
N GLU A 15 8.49 1.15 12.23
CA GLU A 15 7.10 0.75 11.99
C GLU A 15 6.23 2.00 11.77
N VAL A 16 5.69 2.14 10.55
CA VAL A 16 4.86 3.28 10.15
C VAL A 16 3.48 3.23 10.79
N ARG A 17 3.03 4.39 11.27
CA ARG A 17 1.74 4.61 11.92
C ARG A 17 0.89 5.64 11.17
N PRO A 18 -0.43 5.64 11.39
CA PRO A 18 -1.30 6.69 10.87
C PRO A 18 -0.81 8.09 11.24
N GLY A 19 -0.68 8.96 10.23
CA GLY A 19 -0.23 10.33 10.35
C GLY A 19 1.29 10.55 10.23
N ASP A 20 2.10 9.49 10.06
CA ASP A 20 3.55 9.65 9.92
C ASP A 20 3.95 10.37 8.62
N ASP A 21 4.96 11.24 8.70
CA ASP A 21 5.59 11.89 7.55
C ASP A 21 6.57 10.92 6.87
N LEU A 22 6.09 10.22 5.82
CA LEU A 22 6.89 9.25 5.08
C LEU A 22 8.15 9.84 4.45
N ALA A 23 8.09 11.08 3.96
CA ALA A 23 9.27 11.72 3.36
C ALA A 23 10.35 11.93 4.41
N ALA A 24 9.98 12.41 5.61
CA ALA A 24 10.93 12.55 6.71
C ALA A 24 11.52 11.20 7.14
N LEU A 25 10.68 10.17 7.29
CA LEU A 25 11.14 8.83 7.69
C LEU A 25 12.13 8.24 6.68
N ILE A 26 11.83 8.34 5.38
CA ILE A 26 12.68 7.85 4.31
C ILE A 26 14.02 8.59 4.29
N LEU A 27 14.00 9.91 4.42
CA LEU A 27 15.21 10.74 4.45
C LEU A 27 16.11 10.42 5.65
N GLU A 28 15.53 10.24 6.83
CA GLU A 28 16.31 9.87 8.03
C GLU A 28 16.88 8.46 7.93
N ALA A 29 16.13 7.50 7.39
CA ALA A 29 16.61 6.14 7.15
C ALA A 29 17.77 6.11 6.13
N ALA A 30 17.61 6.82 5.00
CA ALA A 30 18.65 6.94 3.98
C ALA A 30 19.94 7.57 4.56
N ARG A 31 19.80 8.69 5.29
CA ARG A 31 20.91 9.36 5.97
C ARG A 31 21.59 8.46 7.00
N GLY A 32 20.82 7.71 7.78
CA GLY A 32 21.34 6.76 8.77
C GLY A 32 22.17 5.63 8.13
N GLN A 33 21.88 5.28 6.87
CA GLN A 33 22.64 4.32 6.07
C GLN A 33 23.80 4.96 5.29
N GLY A 34 23.93 6.29 5.28
CA GLY A 34 24.90 7.02 4.45
C GLY A 34 24.53 7.05 2.96
N VAL A 35 23.25 6.90 2.64
CA VAL A 35 22.71 7.03 1.29
C VAL A 35 22.16 8.44 1.12
N GLU A 36 22.68 9.17 0.15
CA GLU A 36 22.10 10.45 -0.27
C GLU A 36 21.12 10.21 -1.43
N ILE A 37 20.03 10.98 -1.43
CA ILE A 37 19.05 10.97 -2.53
C ILE A 37 19.39 12.14 -3.44
N GLU A 38 19.65 11.86 -4.71
CA GLU A 38 20.19 12.79 -5.70
C GLU A 38 19.21 13.11 -6.83
N ASP A 39 19.51 14.15 -7.60
CA ASP A 39 18.65 14.59 -8.70
C ASP A 39 18.56 13.50 -9.78
N GLY A 40 17.32 13.18 -10.16
CA GLY A 40 17.04 12.13 -11.15
C GLY A 40 16.86 10.73 -10.56
N ASP A 41 17.00 10.56 -9.24
CA ASP A 41 16.70 9.28 -8.58
C ASP A 41 15.23 8.90 -8.70
N VAL A 42 14.97 7.59 -8.61
CA VAL A 42 13.63 7.01 -8.56
C VAL A 42 13.43 6.31 -7.22
N LEU A 43 12.55 6.87 -6.40
CA LEU A 43 12.16 6.29 -5.12
C LEU A 43 10.97 5.35 -5.30
N VAL A 44 11.17 4.06 -5.04
CA VAL A 44 10.08 3.06 -5.06
C VAL A 44 9.62 2.80 -3.63
N VAL A 45 8.35 3.08 -3.36
CA VAL A 45 7.73 2.96 -2.03
C VAL A 45 6.66 1.89 -2.07
N THR A 46 6.66 0.98 -1.09
CA THR A 46 5.56 0.00 -0.97
C THR A 46 4.27 0.70 -0.54
N GLN A 47 3.18 0.35 -1.19
CA GLN A 47 1.82 0.77 -0.87
C GLN A 47 1.49 0.60 0.62
N LYS A 48 2.01 -0.46 1.27
CA LYS A 48 1.68 -0.76 2.66
C LYS A 48 2.02 0.38 3.62
N ILE A 49 3.21 0.99 3.48
CA ILE A 49 3.59 2.08 4.37
C ILE A 49 2.82 3.37 4.04
N VAL A 50 2.44 3.56 2.77
CA VAL A 50 1.53 4.63 2.35
C VAL A 50 0.17 4.45 2.98
N SER A 51 -0.43 3.27 2.87
CA SER A 51 -1.71 2.93 3.47
C SER A 51 -1.70 3.12 4.99
N LYS A 52 -0.63 2.71 5.68
CA LYS A 52 -0.49 2.92 7.12
C LYS A 52 -0.46 4.41 7.46
N ALA A 53 0.40 5.19 6.82
CA ALA A 53 0.53 6.63 7.05
C ALA A 53 -0.79 7.38 6.76
N GLU A 54 -1.53 6.96 5.74
CA GLU A 54 -2.81 7.53 5.33
C GLU A 54 -4.01 7.01 6.14
N GLY A 55 -3.79 6.12 7.11
CA GLY A 55 -4.87 5.56 7.94
C GLY A 55 -5.81 4.62 7.19
N ARG A 56 -5.37 4.05 6.06
CA ARG A 56 -6.09 3.03 5.28
C ARG A 56 -5.99 1.65 5.93
N LEU A 57 -6.34 1.59 7.21
CA LEU A 57 -6.33 0.39 8.04
C LEU A 57 -7.75 0.10 8.53
N VAL A 58 -8.17 -1.16 8.46
CA VAL A 58 -9.49 -1.60 8.91
C VAL A 58 -9.33 -2.72 9.92
N ASP A 59 -9.92 -2.55 11.10
CA ASP A 59 -10.05 -3.63 12.08
C ASP A 59 -11.23 -4.52 11.71
N LEU A 60 -10.96 -5.77 11.31
CA LEU A 60 -12.01 -6.72 10.91
C LEU A 60 -12.97 -7.02 12.06
N ARG A 61 -12.61 -6.79 13.33
CA ARG A 61 -13.53 -6.96 14.46
C ARG A 61 -14.67 -5.95 14.47
N GLU A 62 -14.48 -4.81 13.83
CA GLU A 62 -15.47 -3.73 13.73
C GLU A 62 -16.32 -3.82 12.45
N VAL A 63 -16.02 -4.78 11.58
CA VAL A 63 -16.73 -4.99 10.31
C VAL A 63 -17.93 -5.90 10.53
N GLU A 64 -19.11 -5.41 10.15
CA GLU A 64 -20.35 -6.21 10.06
C GLU A 64 -20.52 -6.73 8.62
N PRO A 65 -20.42 -8.05 8.37
CA PRO A 65 -20.55 -8.59 7.02
C PRO A 65 -21.97 -8.49 6.47
N SER A 66 -22.10 -8.06 5.22
CA SER A 66 -23.36 -8.09 4.47
C SER A 66 -23.81 -9.53 4.18
N PRO A 67 -25.10 -9.75 3.86
CA PRO A 67 -25.59 -11.06 3.41
C PRO A 67 -24.80 -11.62 2.21
N GLN A 68 -24.37 -10.74 1.29
CA GLN A 68 -23.54 -11.12 0.15
C GLN A 68 -22.17 -11.64 0.59
N ALA A 69 -21.50 -10.95 1.52
CA ALA A 69 -20.22 -11.39 2.06
C ALA A 69 -20.34 -12.72 2.83
N GLN A 70 -21.43 -12.92 3.58
CA GLN A 70 -21.72 -14.18 4.27
C GLN A 70 -21.94 -15.34 3.29
N GLU A 71 -22.70 -15.13 2.21
CA GLU A 71 -22.89 -16.15 1.19
C GLU A 71 -21.55 -16.52 0.51
N MET A 72 -20.74 -15.51 0.18
CA MET A 72 -19.41 -15.73 -0.38
C MET A 72 -18.52 -16.51 0.59
N ALA A 73 -18.56 -16.20 1.89
CA ALA A 73 -17.81 -16.90 2.93
C ALA A 73 -18.17 -18.38 2.99
N ALA A 74 -19.47 -18.71 2.93
CA ALA A 74 -19.94 -20.09 2.91
C ALA A 74 -19.41 -20.89 1.71
N ARG A 75 -19.20 -20.24 0.56
CA ARG A 75 -18.66 -20.88 -0.66
C ARG A 75 -17.13 -20.98 -0.65
N THR A 76 -16.42 -20.02 -0.06
CA THR A 76 -14.94 -19.96 -0.13
C THR A 76 -14.22 -20.41 1.14
N GLY A 77 -14.92 -20.52 2.26
CA GLY A 77 -14.31 -20.76 3.57
C GLY A 77 -13.47 -19.60 4.08
N LYS A 78 -13.65 -18.39 3.53
CA LYS A 78 -12.94 -17.17 3.99
C LYS A 78 -13.74 -16.45 5.06
N ASP A 79 -13.08 -15.59 5.83
CA ASP A 79 -13.74 -14.70 6.79
C ASP A 79 -14.70 -13.74 6.06
N ALA A 80 -15.98 -13.75 6.44
CA ALA A 80 -17.00 -12.88 5.87
C ALA A 80 -16.66 -11.39 6.05
N ARG A 81 -15.96 -11.03 7.12
CA ARG A 81 -15.55 -9.64 7.41
C ARG A 81 -14.48 -9.17 6.44
N LEU A 82 -13.53 -10.05 6.13
CA LEU A 82 -12.53 -9.78 5.08
C LEU A 82 -13.21 -9.66 3.71
N LEU A 83 -14.18 -10.53 3.41
CA LEU A 83 -14.92 -10.46 2.15
C LEU A 83 -15.73 -9.18 2.02
N GLU A 84 -16.32 -8.70 3.10
CA GLU A 84 -17.01 -7.41 3.13
C GLU A 84 -16.06 -6.26 2.74
N VAL A 85 -14.87 -6.22 3.34
CA VAL A 85 -13.85 -5.22 3.01
C VAL A 85 -13.41 -5.32 1.54
N ILE A 86 -13.15 -6.54 1.05
CA ILE A 86 -12.76 -6.77 -0.36
C ILE A 86 -13.87 -6.29 -1.29
N LEU A 87 -15.13 -6.62 -1.02
CA LEU A 87 -16.27 -6.15 -1.80
C LEU A 87 -16.37 -4.63 -1.78
N GLY A 88 -16.18 -4.02 -0.60
CA GLY A 88 -16.19 -2.57 -0.42
C GLY A 88 -15.11 -1.85 -1.23
N GLU A 89 -13.97 -2.47 -1.47
CA GLU A 89 -12.85 -1.90 -2.28
C GLU A 89 -12.88 -2.32 -3.76
N SER A 90 -13.87 -3.13 -4.15
CA SER A 90 -14.05 -3.61 -5.52
C SER A 90 -15.12 -2.83 -6.27
N GLN A 91 -14.88 -2.51 -7.55
CA GLN A 91 -15.98 -2.18 -8.47
C GLN A 91 -16.76 -3.44 -8.88
N ARG A 92 -16.05 -4.54 -9.12
CA ARG A 92 -16.67 -5.84 -9.43
C ARG A 92 -15.73 -7.00 -9.13
N ILE A 93 -16.32 -8.17 -8.93
CA ILE A 93 -15.60 -9.44 -8.92
C ILE A 93 -15.38 -9.88 -10.37
N VAL A 94 -14.12 -10.08 -10.75
CA VAL A 94 -13.72 -10.54 -12.08
C VAL A 94 -13.75 -12.07 -12.14
N ARG A 95 -13.24 -12.74 -11.09
CA ARG A 95 -13.23 -14.20 -10.97
C ARG A 95 -13.23 -14.61 -9.50
N GLN A 96 -13.96 -15.67 -9.18
CA GLN A 96 -13.95 -16.30 -7.87
C GLN A 96 -13.84 -17.82 -8.06
N GLU A 97 -12.68 -18.40 -7.78
CA GLU A 97 -12.46 -19.83 -7.99
C GLU A 97 -11.38 -20.37 -7.04
N ARG A 98 -11.59 -21.58 -6.49
CA ARG A 98 -10.62 -22.29 -5.63
C ARG A 98 -10.04 -21.43 -4.49
N GLY A 99 -10.87 -20.58 -3.88
CA GLY A 99 -10.45 -19.68 -2.80
C GLY A 99 -9.67 -18.44 -3.24
N VAL A 100 -9.46 -18.23 -4.54
CA VAL A 100 -8.90 -17.00 -5.11
C VAL A 100 -10.04 -16.09 -5.54
N ILE A 101 -9.93 -14.80 -5.20
CA ILE A 101 -10.87 -13.76 -5.58
C ILE A 101 -10.09 -12.70 -6.34
N ILE A 102 -10.40 -12.53 -7.62
CA ILE A 102 -9.84 -11.48 -8.46
C ILE A 102 -10.91 -10.41 -8.60
N CYS A 103 -10.52 -9.18 -8.30
CA CYS A 103 -11.39 -8.01 -8.31
C CYS A 103 -10.84 -6.97 -9.27
N GLU A 104 -11.73 -6.15 -9.82
CA GLU A 104 -11.38 -4.84 -10.33
C GLU A 104 -11.57 -3.84 -9.18
N THR A 105 -10.50 -3.16 -8.76
CA THR A 105 -10.54 -2.18 -7.67
C THR A 105 -11.26 -0.90 -8.09
N LYS A 106 -11.61 -0.03 -7.15
CA LYS A 106 -12.12 1.33 -7.45
C LYS A 106 -11.19 2.12 -8.37
N HIS A 107 -9.88 1.88 -8.32
CA HIS A 107 -8.88 2.49 -9.19
C HIS A 107 -8.87 1.92 -10.62
N GLY A 108 -9.45 0.73 -10.84
CA GLY A 108 -9.40 0.00 -12.11
C GLY A 108 -8.30 -1.07 -12.18
N PHE A 109 -7.57 -1.34 -11.08
CA PHE A 109 -6.59 -2.43 -11.05
C PHE A 109 -7.29 -3.79 -11.00
N VAL A 110 -6.83 -4.75 -11.81
CA VAL A 110 -7.30 -6.14 -11.72
C VAL A 110 -6.31 -6.95 -10.91
N CYS A 111 -6.64 -7.22 -9.65
CA CYS A 111 -5.74 -7.89 -8.71
C CYS A 111 -6.49 -8.79 -7.73
N ALA A 112 -5.74 -9.58 -6.96
CA ALA A 112 -6.31 -10.44 -5.94
C ALA A 112 -6.85 -9.63 -4.75
N ASN A 113 -8.00 -10.03 -4.21
CA ASN A 113 -8.61 -9.45 -3.00
C ASN A 113 -8.71 -7.90 -3.02
N ALA A 114 -8.84 -7.30 -4.20
CA ALA A 114 -8.84 -5.85 -4.39
C ALA A 114 -7.62 -5.10 -3.81
N GLY A 115 -6.46 -5.78 -3.67
CA GLY A 115 -5.25 -5.20 -3.06
C GLY A 115 -5.33 -5.06 -1.54
N VAL A 116 -6.35 -5.67 -0.90
CA VAL A 116 -6.44 -5.72 0.57
C VAL A 116 -5.36 -6.66 1.11
N ASP A 117 -4.44 -6.08 1.89
CA ASP A 117 -3.31 -6.81 2.47
C ASP A 117 -3.63 -7.26 3.90
N THR A 118 -3.59 -8.58 4.11
CA THR A 118 -3.81 -9.23 5.40
C THR A 118 -2.50 -9.59 6.11
N SER A 119 -1.35 -9.33 5.49
CA SER A 119 -0.02 -9.71 5.97
C SER A 119 0.60 -8.60 6.84
N ASN A 120 1.21 -8.99 7.96
CA ASN A 120 1.96 -8.12 8.88
C ASN A 120 1.14 -7.00 9.55
N VAL A 121 -0.17 -7.18 9.68
CA VAL A 121 -1.03 -6.40 10.57
C VAL A 121 -1.59 -7.38 11.60
N GLY A 122 -0.91 -7.50 12.74
CA GLY A 122 -1.38 -8.36 13.82
C GLY A 122 -2.78 -7.96 14.31
N GLY A 123 -3.52 -8.88 14.93
CA GLY A 123 -4.74 -8.54 15.65
C GLY A 123 -5.99 -8.31 14.81
N GLY A 124 -6.06 -8.87 13.59
CA GLY A 124 -7.26 -8.81 12.74
C GLY A 124 -7.43 -7.49 11.98
N VAL A 125 -6.37 -6.69 11.88
CA VAL A 125 -6.36 -5.48 11.05
C VAL A 125 -5.92 -5.83 9.63
N VAL A 126 -6.45 -5.14 8.63
CA VAL A 126 -6.03 -5.24 7.22
C VAL A 126 -5.68 -3.87 6.68
N ALA A 127 -4.78 -3.82 5.70
CA ALA A 127 -4.44 -2.58 5.00
C ALA A 127 -5.14 -2.55 3.64
N LEU A 128 -5.81 -1.43 3.34
CA LEU A 128 -6.41 -1.18 2.04
C LEU A 128 -5.40 -0.46 1.14
N LEU A 129 -5.62 -0.44 -0.16
CA LEU A 129 -4.84 0.43 -1.04
C LEU A 129 -5.04 1.92 -0.66
N PRO A 130 -4.03 2.78 -0.89
CA PRO A 130 -4.21 4.24 -0.89
C PRO A 130 -5.36 4.62 -1.81
N GLU A 131 -6.17 5.61 -1.44
CA GLU A 131 -7.32 6.05 -2.27
C GLU A 131 -6.88 6.76 -3.56
N ASN A 132 -5.70 7.37 -3.54
CA ASN A 132 -5.08 8.01 -4.69
C ASN A 132 -3.56 7.87 -4.60
N PRO A 133 -2.99 6.71 -5.01
CA PRO A 133 -1.56 6.44 -4.88
C PRO A 133 -0.69 7.40 -5.69
N ASP A 134 -1.19 7.96 -6.79
CA ASP A 134 -0.47 8.98 -7.57
C ASP A 134 -0.36 10.30 -6.79
N GLN A 135 -1.43 10.70 -6.10
CA GLN A 135 -1.37 11.85 -5.19
C GLN A 135 -0.45 11.57 -4.01
N SER A 136 -0.43 10.35 -3.47
CA SER A 136 0.52 9.95 -2.43
C SER A 136 1.97 10.07 -2.91
N ALA A 137 2.28 9.59 -4.11
CA ALA A 137 3.60 9.72 -4.73
C ALA A 137 4.01 11.19 -4.89
N GLU A 138 3.12 12.03 -5.41
CA GLU A 138 3.39 13.46 -5.59
C GLU A 138 3.61 14.18 -4.26
N ARG A 139 2.86 13.83 -3.20
CA ARG A 139 3.08 14.37 -1.85
C ARG A 139 4.46 14.02 -1.32
N ILE A 140 4.89 12.76 -1.46
CA ILE A 140 6.22 12.30 -1.02
C ILE A 140 7.30 13.04 -1.82
N ARG A 141 7.15 13.12 -3.14
CA ARG A 141 8.06 13.82 -4.04
C ARG A 141 8.21 15.29 -3.67
N ALA A 142 7.09 16.00 -3.50
CA ALA A 142 7.08 17.42 -3.15
C ALA A 142 7.73 17.67 -1.78
N ALA A 143 7.44 16.82 -0.78
CA ALA A 143 8.03 16.93 0.54
C ALA A 143 9.55 16.68 0.54
N ILE A 144 10.06 15.75 -0.27
CA ILE A 144 11.50 15.53 -0.43
C ILE A 144 12.15 16.73 -1.13
N GLN A 145 11.53 17.24 -2.21
CA GLN A 145 12.00 18.43 -2.92
C GLN A 145 12.06 19.66 -2.00
N GLU A 146 11.09 19.84 -1.12
CA GLU A 146 11.08 20.93 -0.13
C GLU A 146 12.20 20.78 0.92
N LYS A 147 12.41 19.56 1.44
CA LYS A 147 13.37 19.31 2.52
C LYS A 147 14.84 19.25 2.06
N LYS A 148 15.10 18.78 0.83
CA LYS A 148 16.46 18.54 0.30
C LYS A 148 16.83 19.39 -0.91
N GLY A 149 15.85 19.97 -1.60
CA GLY A 149 16.09 20.65 -2.87
C GLY A 149 16.26 19.72 -4.08
N THR A 150 16.10 18.41 -3.88
CA THR A 150 16.32 17.37 -4.90
C THR A 150 15.06 17.05 -5.70
N SER A 151 15.20 16.94 -7.02
CA SER A 151 14.15 16.53 -7.95
C SER A 151 14.23 15.04 -8.28
N ILE A 152 13.27 14.27 -7.76
CA ILE A 152 13.18 12.81 -7.96
C ILE A 152 11.84 12.40 -8.58
N ALA A 153 11.76 11.15 -9.01
CA ALA A 153 10.51 10.44 -9.27
C ALA A 153 10.12 9.55 -8.09
N VAL A 154 8.83 9.33 -7.87
CA VAL A 154 8.30 8.43 -6.84
C VAL A 154 7.33 7.44 -7.48
N ILE A 155 7.49 6.15 -7.16
CA ILE A 155 6.60 5.07 -7.60
C ILE A 155 6.03 4.41 -6.36
N ILE A 156 4.70 4.29 -6.28
CA ILE A 156 4.06 3.41 -5.30
C ILE A 156 3.90 2.01 -5.92
N SER A 157 4.33 0.98 -5.19
CA SER A 157 4.34 -0.41 -5.64
C SER A 157 3.53 -1.31 -4.71
N ASP A 158 2.84 -2.30 -5.28
CA ASP A 158 2.12 -3.37 -4.57
C ASP A 158 2.57 -4.73 -5.13
N THR A 159 2.43 -5.81 -4.36
CA THR A 159 2.93 -7.16 -4.70
C THR A 159 1.87 -8.05 -5.34
#